data_AF-A0A0G9LDD6-F1
#
_entry.id   AF-A0A0G9LDD6-F1
#
_cell.length_a   1.000
_cell.length_b   1.000
_cell.length_c   1.000
_cell.angle_alpha   90.00
_cell.angle_beta   90.00
_cell.angle_gamma   90.00
#
_symmetry.space_group_name_H-M   'P 1'
#
loop_
_entity.id
_entity.type
_entity.pdbx_description
1 polymer ?
#
loop_
_entity_poly.entity_id
_entity_poly.type
_entity_poly.pdbx_seq_one_letter_code
_entity_poly.pdbx_strand_id
1 'polypeptide(L)'
;MYTIEYFNWGEEGSYWQNGFAISNTWPLELVNGKILYEKDGINYFAEIPRLNEGMIKSINVFGDERQDNKITGAINYPYNSKKQRGYIFYKIGVQKGTISGANIVNYINYNHPFRIPYTEIEKENIMFSDNLRQHYTNFTIKLSDE
;
A
#
# COMPACT_ATOMS: atom_id res chain seq x y z
N MET A 1 -13.90 -5.51 -9.75
CA MET A 1 -14.04 -6.03 -8.37
C MET A 1 -13.68 -4.93 -7.40
N TYR A 2 -14.45 -4.71 -6.33
CA TYR A 2 -14.09 -3.75 -5.27
C TYR A 2 -13.34 -4.48 -4.16
N THR A 3 -12.30 -3.86 -3.60
CA THR A 3 -11.39 -4.47 -2.63
C THR A 3 -11.02 -3.47 -1.55
N ILE A 4 -10.99 -3.92 -0.28
CA ILE A 4 -10.57 -3.12 0.87
C ILE A 4 -9.37 -3.79 1.51
N GLU A 5 -8.27 -3.05 1.58
CA GLU A 5 -7.01 -3.52 2.13
C GLU A 5 -6.88 -2.89 3.49
N TYR A 6 -7.24 -3.68 4.50
CA TYR A 6 -7.19 -3.27 5.89
C TYR A 6 -5.85 -3.67 6.53
N PHE A 7 -5.25 -2.73 7.26
CA PHE A 7 -4.05 -2.98 8.04
C PHE A 7 -4.22 -2.48 9.47
N ASN A 8 -3.66 -3.22 10.42
CA ASN A 8 -3.74 -2.94 11.84
C ASN A 8 -2.37 -3.15 12.49
N TRP A 9 -1.82 -2.08 13.04
CA TRP A 9 -0.55 -2.07 13.75
C TRP A 9 -0.73 -2.24 15.27
N GLY A 10 -1.97 -2.18 15.77
CA GLY A 10 -2.25 -2.31 17.20
C GLY A 10 -1.79 -1.09 17.98
N GLU A 11 -1.08 -1.31 19.09
CA GLU A 11 -0.68 -0.23 20.02
C GLU A 11 0.48 0.63 19.49
N GLU A 12 1.36 0.05 18.65
CA GLU A 12 2.53 0.71 18.09
C GLU A 12 2.67 0.37 16.61
N GLY A 13 2.74 1.41 15.77
CA GLY A 13 2.95 1.27 14.33
C GLY A 13 3.99 2.23 13.79
N SER A 14 3.94 2.48 12.49
CA SER A 14 4.89 3.37 11.80
C SER A 14 4.81 4.80 12.34
N TYR A 15 5.86 5.23 13.03
CA TYR A 15 6.02 6.62 13.48
C TYR A 15 6.61 7.53 12.38
N TRP A 16 7.13 6.98 11.28
CA TRP A 16 7.81 7.80 10.29
C TRP A 16 7.86 7.19 8.88
N GLN A 17 7.05 7.77 7.98
CA GLN A 17 7.10 7.59 6.52
C GLN A 17 7.39 6.16 6.03
N ASN A 18 6.83 5.14 6.68
CA ASN A 18 6.71 3.84 6.04
C ASN A 18 5.77 3.97 4.85
N GLY A 19 5.78 2.98 3.98
CA GLY A 19 5.23 3.07 2.64
C GLY A 19 4.47 1.81 2.32
N PHE A 20 3.59 1.92 1.36
CA PHE A 20 3.00 0.74 0.76
C PHE A 20 2.86 0.91 -0.74
N ALA A 21 2.79 -0.23 -1.41
CA ALA A 21 2.49 -0.31 -2.82
C ALA A 21 1.55 -1.50 -3.06
N ILE A 22 0.37 -1.23 -3.63
CA ILE A 22 -0.56 -2.23 -4.12
C ILE A 22 -0.32 -2.38 -5.61
N SER A 23 -0.13 -3.62 -6.05
CA SER A 23 0.10 -3.96 -7.45
C SER A 23 -0.78 -5.13 -7.85
N ASN A 24 -1.18 -5.10 -9.12
CA ASN A 24 -2.04 -6.10 -9.71
C ASN A 24 -1.74 -6.23 -11.20
N THR A 25 -2.01 -7.40 -11.77
CA THR A 25 -1.93 -7.60 -13.23
C THR A 25 -2.98 -6.77 -13.97
N TRP A 26 -4.12 -6.50 -13.34
CA TRP A 26 -5.17 -5.63 -13.91
C TRP A 26 -5.05 -4.18 -13.44
N PRO A 27 -5.63 -3.24 -14.20
CA PRO A 27 -5.70 -1.84 -13.80
C PRO A 27 -6.34 -1.68 -12.41
N LEU A 28 -5.74 -0.81 -11.61
CA LEU A 28 -6.24 -0.39 -10.31
C LEU A 28 -6.88 1.00 -10.45
N GLU A 29 -7.98 1.20 -9.73
CA GLU A 29 -8.69 2.46 -9.60
C GLU A 29 -8.87 2.77 -8.10
N LEU A 30 -8.11 3.72 -7.57
CA LEU A 30 -8.17 4.19 -6.19
C LEU A 30 -9.50 4.90 -5.95
N VAL A 31 -10.22 4.47 -4.92
CA VAL A 31 -11.48 5.09 -4.51
C VAL A 31 -11.28 5.96 -3.27
N ASN A 32 -10.62 5.44 -2.23
CA ASN A 32 -10.35 6.17 -0.98
C ASN A 32 -9.24 5.47 -0.17
N GLY A 33 -8.67 6.16 0.82
CA GLY A 33 -7.89 5.49 1.86
C GLY A 33 -7.71 6.41 3.06
N LYS A 34 -7.75 5.84 4.26
CA LYS A 34 -7.58 6.60 5.51
C LYS A 34 -6.72 5.84 6.51
N ILE A 35 -5.99 6.61 7.32
CA ILE A 35 -5.41 6.14 8.56
C ILE A 35 -6.33 6.50 9.72
N LEU A 36 -6.40 5.64 10.73
CA LEU A 36 -7.18 5.80 11.94
C LEU A 36 -6.30 5.49 13.14
N TYR A 37 -6.44 6.29 14.20
CA TYR A 37 -5.64 6.12 15.41
C TYR A 37 -6.37 6.71 16.61
N GLU A 38 -5.95 6.32 17.81
CA GLU A 38 -6.39 6.90 19.07
C GLU A 38 -5.27 7.79 19.63
N LYS A 39 -5.60 8.97 20.16
CA LYS A 39 -4.66 9.79 20.92
C LYS A 39 -5.41 10.45 22.07
N ASP A 40 -4.85 10.35 23.27
CA ASP A 40 -5.44 10.88 24.50
C ASP A 40 -6.90 10.41 24.73
N GLY A 41 -7.19 9.15 24.36
CA GLY A 41 -8.52 8.53 24.47
C GLY A 41 -9.52 8.94 23.38
N ILE A 42 -9.11 9.78 22.42
CA ILE A 42 -9.96 10.26 21.32
C ILE A 42 -9.55 9.55 20.02
N ASN A 43 -10.55 9.09 19.26
CA ASN A 43 -10.33 8.49 17.95
C ASN A 43 -10.26 9.56 16.86
N TYR A 44 -9.24 9.46 16.01
CA TYR A 44 -9.00 10.33 14.88
C TYR A 44 -8.91 9.53 13.58
N PHE A 45 -9.14 10.22 12.47
CA PHE A 45 -8.80 9.72 11.15
C PHE A 45 -8.11 10.84 10.36
N ALA A 46 -7.28 10.45 9.41
CA ALA A 46 -6.63 11.37 8.48
C ALA A 46 -6.49 10.73 7.10
N GLU A 47 -6.35 11.57 6.09
CA GLU A 47 -5.97 11.13 4.75
C GLU A 47 -4.57 10.51 4.78
N ILE A 48 -4.34 9.50 3.94
CA ILE A 48 -3.04 8.88 3.79
C ILE A 48 -2.13 9.83 2.98
N PRO A 49 -0.99 10.27 3.52
CA PRO A 49 -0.06 11.13 2.80
C PRO A 49 0.38 10.52 1.47
N ARG A 50 0.34 11.32 0.40
CA ARG A 50 0.74 10.93 -0.96
C ARG A 50 0.03 9.67 -1.48
N LEU A 51 -1.16 9.38 -0.95
CA LEU A 51 -2.02 8.35 -1.49
C LEU A 51 -2.38 8.70 -2.92
N ASN A 52 -1.92 7.89 -3.86
CA ASN A 52 -2.20 8.10 -5.27
C ASN A 52 -2.18 6.78 -6.02
N GLU A 53 -2.84 6.79 -7.18
CA GLU A 53 -2.68 5.77 -8.19
C GLU A 53 -1.86 6.29 -9.36
N GLY A 54 -1.17 5.39 -10.06
CA GLY A 54 -0.59 5.71 -11.34
C GLY A 54 0.69 4.94 -11.62
N MET A 55 1.31 5.35 -12.72
CA MET A 55 2.55 4.76 -13.19
C MET A 55 3.71 5.19 -12.31
N ILE A 56 4.27 4.23 -11.56
CA ILE A 56 5.45 4.44 -10.74
C ILE A 56 6.67 3.95 -11.50
N LYS A 57 7.63 4.86 -11.70
CA LYS A 57 8.99 4.53 -12.14
C LYS A 57 9.79 4.10 -10.93
N SER A 58 10.37 2.91 -11.01
CA SER A 58 11.32 2.38 -10.03
C SER A 58 12.58 1.93 -10.75
N ILE A 59 13.74 2.16 -10.15
CA ILE A 59 15.03 1.73 -10.70
C ILE A 59 15.47 0.53 -9.90
N ASN A 60 15.73 -0.61 -10.55
CA ASN A 60 16.24 -1.79 -9.86
C ASN A 60 17.72 -1.61 -9.46
N VAL A 61 18.25 -2.57 -8.69
CA VAL A 61 19.65 -2.54 -8.22
C VAL A 61 20.70 -2.61 -9.35
N PHE A 62 20.29 -2.97 -10.57
CA PHE A 62 21.13 -3.00 -11.77
C PHE A 62 20.99 -1.75 -12.63
N GLY A 63 20.18 -0.78 -12.21
CA GLY A 63 19.94 0.46 -12.95
C GLY A 63 18.83 0.35 -14.00
N ASP A 64 18.14 -0.79 -14.11
CA ASP A 64 17.02 -0.93 -15.05
C ASP A 64 15.79 -0.20 -14.52
N GLU A 65 15.22 0.65 -15.38
CA GLU A 65 13.94 1.29 -15.11
C GLU A 65 12.80 0.30 -15.32
N ARG A 66 11.95 0.19 -14.30
CA ARG A 66 10.68 -0.52 -14.37
C ARG A 66 9.53 0.44 -14.11
N GLN A 67 8.53 0.37 -14.96
CA GLN A 67 7.28 1.12 -14.86
C GLN A 67 6.14 0.16 -14.59
N ASP A 68 5.47 0.32 -13.45
CA ASP A 68 4.30 -0.47 -13.10
C ASP A 68 3.18 0.48 -12.64
N ASN A 69 1.93 0.18 -13.00
CA ASN A 69 0.79 0.90 -12.44
C ASN A 69 0.50 0.37 -11.02
N LYS A 70 0.50 1.27 -10.03
CA LYS A 70 0.41 0.92 -8.61
C LYS A 70 -0.47 1.93 -7.88
N ILE A 71 -1.06 1.50 -6.76
CA ILE A 71 -1.54 2.42 -5.73
C ILE A 71 -0.44 2.51 -4.67
N THR A 72 -0.02 3.73 -4.36
CA THR A 72 1.05 3.98 -3.39
C THR A 72 0.63 5.00 -2.35
N GLY A 73 1.29 4.99 -1.20
CA GLY A 73 1.16 6.04 -0.21
C GLY A 73 2.12 5.84 0.95
N ALA A 74 2.20 6.86 1.81
CA ALA A 74 2.98 6.82 3.02
C ALA A 74 2.10 6.65 4.27
N ILE A 75 2.56 5.84 5.22
CA ILE A 75 1.92 5.56 6.50
C ILE A 75 2.71 6.28 7.58
N ASN A 76 2.06 7.26 8.20
CA ASN A 76 2.61 8.02 9.31
C ASN A 76 1.52 8.25 10.35
N TYR A 77 1.77 7.80 11.58
CA TYR A 77 0.91 8.05 12.72
C TYR A 77 1.55 9.06 13.66
N PRO A 78 0.76 9.95 14.30
CA PRO A 78 1.30 10.85 15.29
C PRO A 78 2.00 10.10 16.43
N TYR A 79 3.09 10.69 16.94
CA TYR A 79 3.81 10.16 18.10
C TYR A 79 2.87 9.92 19.29
N ASN A 80 3.08 8.79 19.98
CA ASN A 80 2.27 8.26 21.08
C ASN A 80 0.77 8.02 20.77
N SER A 81 0.40 7.90 19.49
CA SER A 81 -0.93 7.40 19.14
C SER A 81 -1.01 5.88 19.27
N LYS A 82 -2.19 5.38 19.60
CA LYS A 82 -2.52 3.96 19.84
C LYS A 82 -3.54 3.46 18.83
N LYS A 83 -3.82 2.15 18.84
CA LYS A 83 -4.81 1.48 17.97
C LYS A 83 -4.67 1.89 16.49
N GLN A 84 -3.43 1.99 16.04
CA GLN A 84 -3.05 2.48 14.73
C GLN A 84 -3.49 1.48 13.67
N ARG A 85 -4.37 1.92 12.76
CA ARG A 85 -4.96 1.09 11.71
C ARG A 85 -5.28 1.93 10.49
N GLY A 86 -5.65 1.30 9.38
CA GLY A 86 -6.02 2.02 8.18
C GLY A 86 -6.60 1.11 7.14
N TYR A 87 -7.10 1.73 6.08
CA TYR A 87 -7.59 1.00 4.92
C TYR A 87 -7.28 1.74 3.63
N ILE A 88 -7.14 0.97 2.56
CA ILE A 88 -7.20 1.48 1.18
C ILE A 88 -8.37 0.79 0.49
N PHE A 89 -9.27 1.57 -0.09
CA PHE A 89 -10.41 1.11 -0.87
C PHE A 89 -10.18 1.42 -2.35
N TYR A 90 -10.23 0.38 -3.17
CA TYR A 90 -9.94 0.50 -4.59
C TYR A 90 -10.71 -0.55 -5.40
N LYS A 91 -10.72 -0.36 -6.71
CA LYS A 91 -11.33 -1.25 -7.68
C LYS A 91 -10.25 -1.88 -8.55
N ILE A 92 -10.37 -3.18 -8.74
CA ILE A 92 -9.59 -3.96 -9.68
C ILE A 92 -10.41 -4.10 -10.96
N GLY A 93 -9.87 -3.61 -12.07
CA GLY A 93 -10.44 -3.65 -13.42
C GLY A 93 -10.38 -5.04 -14.05
N VAL A 94 -10.94 -6.05 -13.38
CA VAL A 94 -10.90 -7.44 -13.84
C VAL A 94 -11.69 -7.59 -15.15
N GLN A 95 -11.08 -8.27 -16.13
CA GLN A 95 -11.68 -8.49 -17.45
C GLN A 95 -12.77 -9.57 -17.41
N LYS A 96 -13.79 -9.44 -18.27
CA LYS A 96 -14.84 -10.45 -18.45
C LYS A 96 -14.21 -11.80 -18.84
N GLY A 97 -14.66 -12.88 -18.21
CA GLY A 97 -14.12 -14.23 -18.43
C GLY A 97 -12.89 -14.58 -17.58
N THR A 98 -12.38 -13.65 -16.76
CA THR A 98 -11.34 -13.97 -15.76
C THR A 98 -11.91 -14.89 -14.69
N ILE A 99 -11.27 -16.04 -14.48
CA ILE A 99 -11.67 -17.04 -13.47
C ILE A 99 -10.95 -16.84 -12.14
N SER A 100 -9.71 -16.37 -12.17
CA SER A 100 -8.88 -16.18 -10.97
C SER A 100 -7.88 -15.07 -11.17
N GLY A 101 -7.34 -14.60 -10.05
CA GLY A 101 -6.41 -13.50 -10.03
C GLY A 101 -5.64 -13.36 -8.74
N ALA A 102 -4.70 -12.43 -8.77
CA ALA A 102 -3.76 -12.19 -7.69
C ALA A 102 -3.66 -10.70 -7.38
N ASN A 103 -3.56 -10.37 -6.11
CA ASN A 103 -3.26 -9.04 -5.62
C ASN A 103 -1.99 -9.08 -4.76
N ILE A 104 -1.11 -8.11 -4.92
CA ILE A 104 0.12 -7.99 -4.15
C ILE A 104 0.13 -6.66 -3.42
N VAL A 105 0.19 -6.74 -2.10
CA VAL A 105 0.35 -5.59 -1.21
C VAL A 105 1.74 -5.65 -0.59
N ASN A 106 2.55 -4.64 -0.86
CA ASN A 106 3.87 -4.50 -0.26
C ASN A 106 3.80 -3.43 0.82
N TYR A 107 4.21 -3.78 2.03
CA TYR A 107 4.56 -2.82 3.07
C TYR A 107 6.08 -2.64 3.11
N ILE A 108 6.50 -1.39 3.20
CA ILE A 108 7.89 -0.97 3.15
C ILE A 108 8.19 -0.27 4.46
N ASN A 109 9.04 -0.88 5.28
CA ASN A 109 9.51 -0.29 6.53
C ASN A 109 10.87 0.37 6.33
N TYR A 110 11.16 1.44 7.07
CA TYR A 110 12.54 1.87 7.26
C TYR A 110 12.97 1.87 8.69
N ASN A 111 14.24 1.49 8.89
CA ASN A 111 14.87 1.49 10.19
C ASN A 111 15.37 2.88 10.59
N HIS A 112 15.43 3.86 9.67
CA HIS A 112 15.93 5.21 9.92
C HIS A 112 15.04 6.31 9.30
N PRO A 113 14.81 7.42 10.03
CA PRO A 113 13.92 8.50 9.60
C PRO A 113 14.51 9.46 8.55
N PHE A 114 15.82 9.48 8.36
CA PHE A 114 16.50 10.41 7.44
C PHE A 114 17.35 9.64 6.42
N ARG A 115 17.38 10.13 5.17
CA ARG A 115 18.25 9.63 4.10
C ARG A 115 18.82 10.76 3.25
N ILE A 116 20.02 10.53 2.75
CA ILE A 116 20.71 11.42 1.82
C ILE A 116 21.26 10.55 0.67
N PRO A 117 20.82 10.74 -0.58
CA PRO A 117 19.76 11.67 -1.00
C PRO A 117 18.38 11.23 -0.48
N TYR A 118 17.46 12.19 -0.37
CA TYR A 118 16.07 11.90 -0.02
C TYR A 118 15.34 11.28 -1.22
N THR A 119 14.66 10.17 -0.97
CA THR A 119 13.75 9.51 -1.92
C THR A 119 12.46 9.16 -1.21
N GLU A 120 11.33 9.32 -1.91
CA GLU A 120 10.03 8.86 -1.44
C GLU A 120 10.01 7.33 -1.40
N ILE A 121 9.59 6.77 -0.26
CA ILE A 121 9.61 5.32 -0.01
C ILE A 121 8.92 4.50 -1.09
N GLU A 122 7.78 5.00 -1.57
CA GLU A 122 6.96 4.35 -2.56
C GLU A 122 7.59 4.25 -3.95
N LYS A 123 8.66 5.02 -4.21
CA LYS A 123 9.42 5.01 -5.46
C LYS A 123 10.65 4.11 -5.41
N GLU A 124 11.04 3.61 -4.24
CA GLU A 124 12.21 2.74 -4.11
C GLU A 124 11.93 1.31 -4.59
N ASN A 125 12.93 0.71 -5.24
CA ASN A 125 12.89 -0.70 -5.59
C ASN A 125 13.43 -1.53 -4.42
N ILE A 126 12.58 -2.43 -3.91
CA ILE A 126 12.81 -3.21 -2.68
C ILE A 126 13.03 -4.70 -2.95
N MET A 127 13.40 -5.07 -4.18
CA MET A 127 13.50 -6.46 -4.65
C MET A 127 14.48 -7.34 -3.85
N PHE A 128 15.31 -6.74 -2.98
CA PHE A 128 16.24 -7.42 -2.08
C PHE A 128 16.29 -6.79 -0.67
N SER A 129 15.21 -6.14 -0.23
CA SER A 129 15.15 -5.51 1.09
C SER A 129 14.51 -6.44 2.11
N ASP A 130 15.21 -6.72 3.21
CA ASP A 130 14.63 -7.42 4.38
C ASP A 130 13.52 -6.60 5.07
N ASN A 131 13.37 -5.32 4.69
CA ASN A 131 12.31 -4.45 5.21
C ASN A 131 11.00 -4.55 4.42
N LEU A 132 10.94 -5.38 3.38
CA LEU A 132 9.72 -5.66 2.62
C LEU A 132 8.88 -6.71 3.34
N ARG A 133 7.65 -6.33 3.69
CA ARG A 133 6.61 -7.30 4.08
C ARG A 133 5.58 -7.37 2.97
N GLN A 134 5.61 -8.46 2.20
CA GLN A 134 4.69 -8.69 1.09
C GLN A 134 3.53 -9.57 1.55
N HIS A 135 2.32 -9.16 1.19
CA HIS A 135 1.12 -9.97 1.25
C HIS A 135 0.62 -10.26 -0.16
N TYR A 136 0.30 -11.52 -0.42
CA TYR A 136 -0.19 -11.99 -1.70
C TYR A 136 -1.55 -12.65 -1.49
N THR A 137 -2.57 -12.17 -2.20
CA THR A 137 -3.94 -12.69 -2.08
C THR A 137 -4.43 -13.19 -3.44
N ASN A 138 -4.81 -14.45 -3.51
CA ASN A 138 -5.53 -14.98 -4.66
C ASN A 138 -7.03 -14.76 -4.49
N PHE A 139 -7.72 -14.49 -5.60
CA PHE A 139 -9.17 -14.44 -5.64
C PHE A 139 -9.70 -15.23 -6.85
N THR A 140 -10.91 -15.73 -6.70
CA THR A 140 -11.63 -16.45 -7.76
C THR A 140 -12.93 -15.71 -8.03
N ILE A 141 -13.26 -15.52 -9.30
CA ILE A 141 -14.53 -14.90 -9.68
C ILE A 141 -15.51 -16.02 -10.00
N LYS A 142 -16.66 -16.00 -9.31
CA LYS A 142 -17.77 -16.84 -9.73
C LYS A 142 -18.33 -16.25 -11.01
N LEU A 143 -18.21 -17.01 -12.10
CA LEU A 143 -18.98 -16.73 -13.30
C LEU A 143 -20.45 -16.90 -12.91
N SER A 144 -21.26 -15.86 -13.11
CA SER A 144 -22.70 -16.00 -13.01
C SER A 144 -23.16 -16.85 -14.20
N ASP A 145 -23.86 -17.94 -13.91
CA ASP A 145 -24.61 -18.67 -14.93
C ASP A 145 -25.75 -17.75 -15.40
N GLU A 146 -25.54 -17.05 -16.51
CA GLU A 146 -26.63 -16.43 -17.29
C GLU A 146 -27.20 -17.45 -18.28
#